data_AF-A0A2D4JJ83-F1
#
_entry.id   AF-A0A2D4JJ83-F1
#
_cell.length_a   1.000
_cell.length_b   1.000
_cell.length_c   1.000
_cell.angle_alpha   90.00
_cell.angle_beta   90.00
_cell.angle_gamma   90.00
#
_symmetry.space_group_name_H-M   'P 1'
#
loop_
_entity.id
_entity.type
_entity.pdbx_description
1 polymer ?
#
loop_
_entity_poly.entity_id
_entity_poly.type
_entity_poly.pdbx_seq_one_letter_code
_entity_poly.pdbx_strand_id
1 'polypeptide(L)'
;PLKVIFDGEEAVDAGGVTKEFFLLLLKELLNPIYGMFTCYSDSNLLWFSDTCFVEHNWFHLIGIICGLAIYNFTVVDLHFPLALYKKLLNVTPGLDDLKELSPLEGRSLQEL
;
A
#
# COMPACT_ATOMS: atom_id res chain seq x y z
N PRO A 1 0.72 7.32 -20.89
CA PRO A 1 1.85 6.92 -20.02
C PRO A 1 2.29 8.10 -19.15
N LEU A 2 2.59 7.86 -17.87
CA LEU A 2 3.18 8.84 -16.98
C LEU A 2 4.59 9.18 -17.48
N LYS A 3 4.97 10.45 -17.46
CA LYS A 3 6.33 10.91 -17.74
C LYS A 3 6.84 11.62 -16.50
N VAL A 4 7.92 11.12 -15.93
CA VAL A 4 8.55 11.70 -14.74
C VAL A 4 9.83 12.43 -15.16
N ILE A 5 10.03 13.61 -14.59
CA ILE A 5 11.27 14.39 -14.73
C ILE A 5 11.64 14.84 -13.32
N PHE A 6 12.79 14.38 -12.80
CA PHE A 6 13.32 14.89 -11.54
C PHE A 6 13.98 16.24 -11.79
N ASP A 7 13.71 17.20 -10.89
CA ASP A 7 14.26 18.54 -11.01
C ASP A 7 15.78 18.51 -10.84
N GLY A 8 16.51 19.13 -11.76
CA GLY A 8 17.97 19.14 -11.77
C GLY A 8 18.65 17.86 -12.29
N GLU A 9 17.92 16.86 -12.78
CA GLU A 9 18.50 15.63 -13.32
C GLU A 9 18.31 15.52 -14.84
N GLU A 10 19.41 15.34 -15.58
CA GLU A 10 19.35 14.98 -17.00
C GLU A 10 19.10 13.49 -17.17
N ALA A 11 17.82 13.10 -17.19
CA ALA A 11 17.40 11.73 -17.45
C ALA A 11 16.45 11.65 -18.65
N VAL A 12 16.75 10.75 -19.60
CA VAL A 12 15.81 10.36 -20.66
C VAL A 12 15.00 9.19 -20.14
N ASP A 13 13.70 9.41 -19.87
CA ASP A 13 12.84 8.37 -19.34
C ASP A 13 12.59 7.24 -20.37
N ALA A 14 13.35 6.15 -20.22
CA ALA A 14 13.12 4.87 -20.90
C ALA A 14 12.40 3.85 -19.99
N GLY A 15 11.68 4.33 -18.97
CA GLY A 15 10.96 3.53 -17.97
C GLY A 15 11.69 3.41 -16.61
N GLY A 16 13.00 3.67 -16.57
CA GLY A 16 13.80 3.64 -15.33
C GLY A 16 13.40 4.75 -14.36
N VAL A 17 13.25 5.98 -14.85
CA VAL A 17 12.89 7.17 -14.05
C VAL A 17 11.50 7.00 -13.45
N THR A 18 10.55 6.52 -14.25
CA THR A 18 9.19 6.24 -13.77
C THR A 18 9.18 5.15 -12.68
N LYS A 19 10.00 4.10 -12.81
CA LYS A 19 10.12 3.05 -11.77
C LYS A 19 10.71 3.59 -10.47
N GLU A 20 11.77 4.39 -10.57
CA GLU A 20 12.40 5.04 -9.42
C GLU A 20 11.44 5.98 -8.69
N PHE A 21 10.66 6.77 -9.43
CA PHE A 21 9.61 7.61 -8.85
C PHE A 21 8.62 6.83 -7.99
N PHE A 22 8.05 5.74 -8.50
CA PHE A 22 7.12 4.93 -7.72
C PHE A 22 7.79 4.30 -6.50
N LEU A 23 9.04 3.85 -6.62
CA LEU A 23 9.80 3.27 -5.52
C LEU A 23 10.02 4.28 -4.39
N LEU A 24 10.53 5.48 -4.72
CA LEU A 24 10.82 6.52 -3.74
C LEU A 24 9.54 7.04 -3.08
N LEU A 25 8.50 7.28 -3.89
CA LEU A 25 7.23 7.79 -3.38
C LEU A 25 6.53 6.81 -2.44
N LEU A 26 6.46 5.52 -2.81
CA LEU A 26 5.84 4.52 -1.94
C LEU A 26 6.68 4.28 -0.67
N LYS A 27 8.01 4.29 -0.77
CA LYS A 27 8.87 4.21 0.41
C LYS A 27 8.57 5.31 1.42
N GLU A 28 8.35 6.54 0.94
CA GLU A 28 8.01 7.67 1.80
C GLU A 28 6.58 7.56 2.36
N LEU A 29 5.60 7.22 1.52
CA LEU A 29 4.18 7.10 1.94
C LEU A 29 3.94 5.97 2.94
N LEU A 30 4.75 4.90 2.90
CA LEU A 30 4.69 3.79 3.83
C LEU A 30 5.55 4.01 5.08
N ASN A 31 6.24 5.15 5.19
CA ASN A 31 7.08 5.44 6.34
C ASN A 31 6.22 5.49 7.62
N PRO A 32 6.53 4.68 8.65
CA PRO A 32 5.76 4.65 9.90
C PRO A 32 5.64 6.00 10.60
N ILE A 33 6.54 6.96 10.30
CA ILE A 33 6.47 8.33 10.84
C ILE A 33 5.16 9.03 10.53
N TYR A 34 4.51 8.71 9.39
CA TYR A 34 3.22 9.28 9.00
C TYR A 34 2.04 8.58 9.66
N GLY A 35 2.25 7.42 10.30
CA GLY A 35 1.21 6.67 10.98
C GLY A 35 0.07 6.21 10.07
N MET A 36 0.28 6.11 8.75
CA MET A 36 -0.77 5.70 7.80
C MET A 36 -1.04 4.20 7.84
N PHE A 37 0.03 3.41 7.98
CA PHE A 37 -0.03 1.95 8.01
C PHE A 37 0.78 1.39 9.17
N THR A 38 0.35 0.24 9.65
CA THR A 38 1.04 -0.58 10.64
C THR A 38 1.46 -1.88 9.99
N CYS A 39 2.71 -2.29 10.22
CA CYS A 39 3.19 -3.61 9.85
C CYS A 39 2.87 -4.60 10.98
N TYR A 40 2.15 -5.66 10.67
CA TYR A 40 1.83 -6.73 11.61
C TYR A 40 3.01 -7.68 11.69
N SER A 41 3.64 -7.80 12.87
CA SER A 41 4.87 -8.58 13.06
C SER A 41 4.72 -10.05 12.70
N ASP A 42 3.53 -10.62 12.90
CA ASP A 42 3.28 -12.04 12.73
C ASP A 42 3.16 -12.44 11.26
N SER A 43 2.65 -11.54 10.42
CA SER A 43 2.39 -11.78 8.98
C SER A 43 3.32 -10.99 8.06
N ASN A 44 4.02 -9.97 8.58
CA ASN A 44 4.74 -8.95 7.81
C ASN A 44 3.84 -8.20 6.80
N LEU A 45 2.53 -8.16 7.07
CA LEU A 45 1.56 -7.47 6.23
C LEU A 45 1.28 -6.06 6.74
N LEU A 46 1.02 -5.16 5.80
CA LEU A 46 0.62 -3.79 6.05
C LEU A 46 -0.89 -3.72 6.21
N TRP A 47 -1.35 -2.95 7.18
CA TRP A 47 -2.75 -2.58 7.30
C TRP A 47 -2.91 -1.12 7.74
N PHE A 48 -4.08 -0.54 7.53
CA PHE A 48 -4.38 0.83 7.94
C PHE A 48 -4.21 0.97 9.46
N SER A 49 -3.50 2.01 9.87
CA SER A 49 -3.26 2.28 11.29
C SER A 49 -4.47 2.93 11.95
N ASP A 50 -4.74 2.55 13.20
CA ASP A 50 -5.75 3.21 14.04
C ASP A 50 -5.27 4.58 14.58
N THR A 51 -3.96 4.86 14.51
CA THR A 51 -3.32 6.09 15.01
C THR A 51 -2.87 6.99 13.86
N CYS A 52 -3.75 7.20 12.88
CA CYS A 52 -3.44 8.04 11.72
C CYS A 52 -3.48 9.53 12.07
N PHE A 53 -2.36 10.23 11.87
CA PHE A 53 -2.23 11.67 12.13
C PHE A 53 -2.34 12.53 10.87
N VAL A 54 -2.46 11.90 9.69
CA VAL A 54 -2.53 12.60 8.41
C VAL A 54 -3.97 12.76 7.94
N GLU A 55 -4.21 13.79 7.11
CA GLU A 55 -5.51 14.01 6.49
C GLU A 55 -5.93 12.84 5.58
N HIS A 56 -7.23 12.60 5.46
CA HIS A 56 -7.79 11.56 4.60
C HIS A 56 -7.37 11.64 3.12
N ASN A 57 -7.01 12.85 2.66
CA ASN A 57 -6.53 13.10 1.30
C ASN A 57 -5.27 12.28 0.95
N TRP A 58 -4.45 11.92 1.94
CA TRP A 58 -3.25 11.11 1.72
C TRP A 58 -3.57 9.67 1.31
N PHE A 59 -4.64 9.08 1.86
CA PHE A 59 -5.09 7.74 1.41
C PHE A 59 -5.63 7.78 -0.01
N HIS A 60 -6.31 8.87 -0.39
CA HIS A 60 -6.73 9.08 -1.77
C HIS A 60 -5.53 9.18 -2.72
N LEU A 61 -4.49 9.92 -2.33
CA LEU A 61 -3.24 10.01 -3.08
C LEU A 61 -2.61 8.64 -3.28
N ILE A 62 -2.48 7.81 -2.23
CA ILE A 62 -1.95 6.44 -2.35
C ILE A 62 -2.75 5.62 -3.35
N GLY A 63 -4.08 5.71 -3.30
CA GLY A 63 -4.95 5.03 -4.28
C GLY A 63 -4.66 5.46 -5.72
N ILE A 64 -4.48 6.77 -5.95
CA ILE A 64 -4.08 7.30 -7.27
C ILE A 64 -2.71 6.74 -7.69
N ILE A 65 -1.72 6.75 -6.80
CA ILE A 65 -0.37 6.26 -7.09
C ILE A 65 -0.38 4.77 -7.44
N CYS A 66 -1.11 3.94 -6.70
CA CYS A 66 -1.29 2.52 -7.02
C CYS A 66 -1.95 2.34 -8.39
N GLY A 67 -3.01 3.11 -8.69
CA GLY A 67 -3.67 3.08 -9.99
C GLY A 67 -2.74 3.48 -11.14
N LEU A 68 -1.92 4.52 -10.94
CA LEU A 68 -0.91 4.95 -11.91
C LEU A 68 0.18 3.89 -12.10
N ALA A 69 0.62 3.22 -11.04
CA ALA A 69 1.60 2.14 -11.14
C ALA A 69 1.07 0.99 -12.01
N ILE A 70 -0.17 0.55 -11.76
CA ILE A 70 -0.86 -0.48 -12.56
C ILE A 70 -0.98 -0.04 -14.03
N TYR A 71 -1.44 1.19 -14.27
CA TYR A 71 -1.61 1.72 -15.64
C TYR A 71 -0.30 1.80 -16.44
N ASN A 72 0.83 2.01 -15.77
CA ASN A 72 2.14 2.08 -16.40
C ASN A 72 2.90 0.74 -16.37
N PHE A 73 2.25 -0.37 -16.00
CA PHE A 73 2.85 -1.70 -15.86
C PHE A 73 4.06 -1.74 -14.92
N THR A 74 4.08 -0.86 -13.91
CA THR A 74 5.12 -0.80 -12.90
C THR A 74 4.71 -1.65 -11.71
N VAL A 75 5.52 -2.66 -11.40
CA VAL A 75 5.37 -3.45 -10.18
C VAL A 75 5.83 -2.62 -8.98
N VAL A 76 4.99 -2.55 -7.96
CA VAL A 76 5.24 -1.87 -6.69
C VAL A 76 5.23 -2.86 -5.54
N ASP A 77 6.09 -2.62 -4.55
CA ASP A 77 6.29 -3.54 -3.43
C ASP A 77 5.36 -3.20 -2.27
N LEU A 78 4.12 -3.73 -2.32
CA LEU A 78 3.06 -3.47 -1.35
C LEU A 78 2.53 -4.77 -0.76
N HIS A 79 2.91 -5.04 0.49
CA HIS A 79 2.55 -6.26 1.22
C HIS A 79 1.22 -6.13 1.98
N PHE A 80 0.12 -5.83 1.28
CA PHE A 80 -1.22 -5.81 1.88
C PHE A 80 -1.88 -7.20 1.88
N PRO A 81 -2.74 -7.52 2.88
CA PRO A 81 -3.51 -8.77 2.91
C PRO A 81 -4.56 -8.80 1.78
N LEU A 82 -5.08 -10.00 1.49
CA LEU A 82 -6.16 -10.21 0.52
C LEU A 82 -7.40 -9.37 0.82
N ALA A 83 -7.64 -9.10 2.10
CA ALA A 83 -8.71 -8.24 2.61
C ALA A 83 -8.78 -6.88 1.88
N LEU A 84 -7.64 -6.26 1.57
CA LEU A 84 -7.59 -4.97 0.87
C LEU A 84 -8.19 -5.10 -0.53
N TYR A 85 -7.71 -6.08 -1.29
CA TYR A 85 -8.12 -6.28 -2.68
C TYR A 85 -9.59 -6.69 -2.78
N LYS A 86 -10.08 -7.50 -1.82
CA LYS A 86 -11.51 -7.79 -1.68
C LYS A 86 -12.32 -6.51 -1.48
N LYS A 87 -11.90 -5.63 -0.57
CA LYS A 87 -12.55 -4.33 -0.35
C LYS A 87 -12.56 -3.47 -1.61
N LEU A 88 -11.45 -3.39 -2.35
CA LEU A 88 -11.38 -2.64 -3.62
C LEU A 88 -12.35 -3.19 -4.69
N LEU A 89 -12.60 -4.50 -4.68
CA LEU A 89 -13.53 -5.18 -5.58
C LEU A 89 -14.97 -5.27 -5.04
N ASN A 90 -15.29 -4.58 -3.95
CA ASN A 90 -16.57 -4.66 -3.25
C ASN A 90 -16.96 -6.09 -2.79
N VAL A 91 -15.97 -6.94 -2.54
CA VAL A 91 -16.15 -8.26 -1.93
C VAL A 91 -16.00 -8.11 -0.41
N THR A 92 -16.97 -8.62 0.35
CA THR A 92 -16.94 -8.58 1.81
C THR A 92 -15.83 -9.50 2.35
N PRO A 93 -14.85 -8.98 3.12
CA PRO A 93 -13.86 -9.81 3.80
C PRO A 93 -14.49 -10.69 4.88
N GLY A 94 -13.94 -11.87 5.11
CA GLY A 94 -14.36 -12.82 6.13
C GLY A 94 -13.31 -13.05 7.21
N LEU A 95 -13.57 -14.02 8.09
CA LEU A 95 -12.67 -14.35 9.19
C LEU A 95 -11.29 -14.84 8.72
N ASP A 96 -11.22 -15.54 7.59
CA ASP A 96 -9.96 -16.03 7.05
C ASP A 96 -9.05 -14.88 6.56
N ASP A 97 -9.62 -13.77 6.10
CA ASP A 97 -8.86 -12.56 5.76
C ASP A 97 -8.23 -11.92 7.01
N LEU A 98 -8.92 -12.00 8.16
CA LEU A 98 -8.35 -11.56 9.43
C LEU A 98 -7.26 -12.50 9.92
N LYS A 99 -7.40 -13.83 9.73
CA LYS A 99 -6.33 -14.79 10.08
C LYS A 99 -5.07 -14.59 9.26
N GLU A 100 -5.20 -14.16 8.00
CA GLU A 100 -4.06 -13.80 7.16
C GLU A 100 -3.30 -12.60 7.74
N LEU A 101 -4.03 -11.53 8.11
CA LEU A 101 -3.45 -10.31 8.67
C LEU A 101 -2.89 -10.54 10.09
N SER A 102 -3.72 -11.11 10.96
CA SER A 102 -3.54 -11.23 12.40
C SER A 102 -3.95 -12.64 12.87
N PRO A 103 -3.05 -13.62 12.75
CA PRO A 103 -3.38 -15.03 12.97
C PRO A 103 -3.91 -15.33 14.37
N LEU A 104 -3.39 -14.64 15.40
CA LEU A 104 -3.80 -14.86 16.79
C LEU A 104 -5.24 -14.39 17.02
N GLU A 105 -5.54 -13.15 16.64
CA GLU A 105 -6.86 -12.52 16.77
C GLU A 105 -7.91 -13.28 15.94
N GLY A 106 -7.55 -13.69 14.73
CA GLY A 106 -8.43 -14.48 13.86
C GLY A 106 -8.77 -15.86 14.45
N ARG A 107 -7.85 -16.51 15.17
CA ARG A 107 -8.14 -17.76 15.91
C ARG A 107 -9.00 -17.52 17.13
N SER A 108 -8.68 -16.51 17.93
CA SER A 108 -9.46 -16.14 19.12
C SER A 108 -10.92 -15.83 18.78
N LEU A 109 -11.18 -15.16 17.65
CA LEU A 109 -12.55 -14.90 17.18
C LEU A 109 -13.27 -16.14 16.62
N GLN A 110 -12.54 -17.17 16.19
CA GLN A 110 -13.15 -18.42 15.73
C GLN A 110 -13.64 -19.30 16.88
N GLU A 111 -13.03 -19.16 18.05
CA GLU A 111 -13.31 -19.96 19.25
C GLU A 111 -14.43 -19.36 20.14
N LEU A 112 -14.89 -18.15 19.82
CA LEU A 112 -16.03 -17.45 20.44
C LEU A 112 -17.37 -17.99 19.94
#